data_AF-A0A965U1N4-F1
#
_entry.id   AF-A0A965U1N4-F1
#
_cell.length_a   1.000
_cell.length_b   1.000
_cell.length_c   1.000
_cell.angle_alpha   90.00
_cell.angle_beta   90.00
_cell.angle_gamma   90.00
#
_symmetry.space_group_name_H-M   'P 1'
#
loop_
_entity.id
_entity.type
_entity.pdbx_description
1 polymer ?
#
loop_
_entity_poly.entity_id
_entity_poly.type
_entity_poly.pdbx_seq_one_letter_code
_entity_poly.pdbx_strand_id
1 'polypeptide(L)'
;MNDETVLVAQLKAASETILGMDYQMFACTVGAFSDSIYGFLSLKPKEQKEFLLNYFCDTNVDWDAVREYVQEKVINISEEKKELDSDIERIEKRLAEIDYDSYQVKLEDLKYKLHVEEQEYEITKTSSESMLKEYRDTLSKQSYLSAEIERRETIKESVQEKELILRSLQDEIQANIKEQEAYITLPGYDYRIKAMDTRLGSLQTTIQQTKASIEEYDRNGGKCPILKAECPHTVGLKEFYLQSKVTLAESEAERDKLEVDRAAVREERKKASTLISKQKDLINSKCIVDRDLKELRKKEHKLSDLITELLSLQEEVKFLESSLNTNRIESLVNSIAATKTSIDTVKGILLGYEISLTEKRTKDAKLSEIESRFKELSTVAKLVSPKGLPHILLNEVLLLLESYTNRYLSFVGMSVVISGYSELKSLEEFCHN
;
A
#
# COMPACT_ATOMS: atom_id res chain seq x y z
N MET A 1 12.48 -57.74 -70.53
CA MET A 1 12.04 -59.15 -70.58
C MET A 1 10.79 -59.37 -69.72
N ASN A 2 9.55 -59.36 -70.22
CA ASN A 2 9.14 -59.24 -71.61
C ASN A 2 9.61 -57.92 -72.21
N ASP A 3 10.33 -58.07 -73.32
CA ASP A 3 10.91 -56.96 -74.05
C ASP A 3 9.79 -56.21 -74.75
N GLU A 4 9.29 -55.17 -74.09
CA GLU A 4 8.58 -54.08 -74.74
C GLU A 4 9.54 -53.61 -75.84
N THR A 5 9.27 -53.97 -77.10
CA THR A 5 10.12 -53.55 -78.22
C THR A 5 10.28 -52.04 -78.15
N VAL A 6 11.49 -51.53 -78.35
CA VAL A 6 11.80 -50.09 -78.28
C VAL A 6 10.80 -49.24 -79.07
N LEU A 7 10.22 -49.80 -80.14
CA LEU A 7 9.14 -49.22 -80.92
C LEU A 7 7.83 -48.99 -80.12
N VAL A 8 7.41 -49.94 -79.28
CA VAL A 8 6.18 -49.88 -78.45
C VAL A 8 6.35 -48.87 -77.31
N ALA A 9 7.51 -48.84 -76.66
CA ALA A 9 7.80 -47.83 -75.63
C ALA A 9 7.92 -46.41 -76.23
N GLN A 10 8.46 -46.29 -77.45
CA GLN A 10 8.52 -45.01 -78.18
C GLN A 10 7.14 -44.56 -78.68
N LEU A 11 6.28 -45.48 -79.11
CA LEU A 11 4.88 -45.20 -79.45
C LEU A 11 4.05 -44.78 -78.23
N LYS A 12 4.30 -45.41 -77.07
CA LYS A 12 3.69 -45.09 -75.76
C LYS A 12 4.06 -43.69 -75.25
N ALA A 13 5.36 -43.36 -75.30
CA ALA A 13 5.82 -42.02 -74.95
C ALA A 13 5.34 -40.95 -75.94
N ALA A 14 5.27 -41.26 -77.23
CA ALA A 14 4.74 -40.35 -78.25
C ALA A 14 3.22 -40.16 -78.14
N SER A 15 2.45 -41.18 -77.75
CA SER A 15 1.00 -41.03 -77.56
C SER A 15 0.67 -40.17 -76.33
N GLU A 16 1.33 -40.39 -75.20
CA GLU A 16 1.10 -39.58 -73.98
C GLU A 16 1.52 -38.12 -74.15
N THR A 17 2.65 -37.88 -74.84
CA THR A 17 3.19 -36.52 -75.02
C THR A 17 2.43 -35.70 -76.08
N ILE A 18 1.79 -36.34 -77.07
CA ILE A 18 1.12 -35.65 -78.19
C ILE A 18 -0.42 -35.64 -78.05
N LEU A 19 -1.05 -36.65 -77.41
CA LEU A 19 -2.52 -36.72 -77.27
C LEU A 19 -3.10 -36.16 -75.97
N GLY A 20 -2.40 -36.24 -74.84
CA GLY A 20 -3.02 -35.95 -73.53
C GLY A 20 -4.22 -36.83 -73.17
N MET A 21 -4.35 -38.04 -73.74
CA MET A 21 -5.40 -39.01 -73.42
C MET A 21 -4.82 -40.14 -72.55
N ASP A 22 -5.53 -40.53 -71.48
CA ASP A 22 -5.08 -41.64 -70.62
C ASP A 22 -5.33 -43.03 -71.24
N TYR A 23 -4.65 -44.03 -70.66
CA TYR A 23 -4.68 -45.42 -71.09
C TYR A 23 -6.07 -46.06 -71.06
N GLN A 24 -6.95 -45.69 -70.12
CA GLN A 24 -8.32 -46.21 -70.04
C GLN A 24 -9.19 -45.62 -71.14
N MET A 25 -9.04 -44.33 -71.46
CA MET A 25 -9.78 -43.71 -72.55
C MET A 25 -9.40 -44.35 -73.90
N PHE A 26 -8.08 -44.57 -74.11
CA PHE A 26 -7.57 -45.29 -75.27
C PHE A 26 -8.03 -46.76 -75.30
N ALA A 27 -8.00 -47.47 -74.17
CA ALA A 27 -8.45 -48.86 -74.09
C ALA A 27 -9.96 -49.01 -74.30
N CYS A 28 -10.80 -48.06 -73.87
CA CYS A 28 -12.22 -48.04 -74.16
C CYS A 28 -12.50 -47.74 -75.65
N THR A 29 -11.67 -46.90 -76.28
CA THR A 29 -11.79 -46.67 -77.73
C THR A 29 -11.37 -47.94 -78.48
N VAL A 30 -10.20 -48.51 -78.17
CA VAL A 30 -9.67 -49.73 -78.82
C VAL A 30 -10.49 -50.99 -78.51
N GLY A 31 -11.05 -51.11 -77.30
CA GLY A 31 -11.91 -52.22 -76.88
C GLY A 31 -13.22 -52.29 -77.67
N ALA A 32 -13.76 -51.14 -78.07
CA ALA A 32 -14.88 -51.05 -79.02
C ALA A 32 -14.55 -51.64 -80.40
N PHE A 33 -13.26 -51.72 -80.75
CA PHE A 33 -12.76 -52.09 -82.08
C PHE A 33 -12.13 -53.49 -82.13
N SER A 34 -12.36 -54.31 -81.10
CA SER A 34 -11.66 -55.59 -80.92
C SER A 34 -11.84 -56.62 -82.05
N ASP A 35 -12.83 -56.48 -82.94
CA ASP A 35 -13.06 -57.43 -84.04
C ASP A 35 -12.64 -56.96 -85.45
N SER A 36 -12.21 -55.71 -85.66
CA SER A 36 -11.21 -55.32 -86.68
C SER A 36 -11.11 -53.81 -86.80
N ILE A 37 -9.96 -53.26 -86.40
CA ILE A 37 -9.55 -51.87 -86.73
C ILE A 37 -9.64 -51.63 -88.25
N TYR A 38 -9.39 -52.65 -89.08
CA TYR A 38 -9.57 -52.60 -90.53
C TYR A 38 -11.03 -52.45 -90.97
N GLY A 39 -11.98 -53.09 -90.29
CA GLY A 39 -13.41 -52.97 -90.59
C GLY A 39 -13.88 -51.53 -90.36
N PHE A 40 -13.55 -50.95 -89.19
CA PHE A 40 -13.87 -49.56 -88.89
C PHE A 40 -13.20 -48.58 -89.86
N LEU A 41 -11.88 -48.71 -90.10
CA LEU A 41 -11.15 -47.82 -91.03
C LEU A 41 -11.59 -47.96 -92.50
N SER A 42 -12.25 -49.08 -92.86
CA SER A 42 -12.82 -49.30 -94.19
C SER A 42 -14.24 -48.75 -94.35
N LEU A 43 -14.92 -48.41 -93.25
CA LEU A 43 -16.20 -47.72 -93.27
C LEU A 43 -16.02 -46.28 -93.77
N LYS A 44 -17.06 -45.73 -94.39
CA LYS A 44 -17.05 -44.29 -94.71
C LYS A 44 -17.04 -43.48 -93.42
N PRO A 45 -16.47 -42.26 -93.41
CA PRO A 45 -16.44 -41.39 -92.22
C PRO A 45 -17.80 -41.21 -91.53
N LYS A 46 -18.90 -41.20 -92.30
CA LYS A 46 -20.26 -41.16 -91.78
C LYS A 46 -20.64 -42.41 -90.96
N GLU A 47 -20.25 -43.59 -91.42
CA GLU A 47 -20.53 -44.88 -90.79
C GLU A 47 -19.63 -45.11 -89.56
N GLN A 48 -18.38 -44.62 -89.61
CA GLN A 48 -17.47 -44.58 -88.46
C GLN A 48 -18.02 -43.70 -87.32
N LYS A 49 -18.53 -42.51 -87.68
CA LYS A 49 -19.25 -41.62 -86.76
C LYS A 49 -20.46 -42.32 -86.16
N GLU A 50 -21.29 -42.95 -86.98
CA GLU A 50 -22.50 -43.65 -86.55
C GLU A 50 -22.19 -44.82 -85.60
N PHE A 51 -21.12 -45.57 -85.85
CA PHE A 51 -20.65 -46.62 -84.95
C PHE A 51 -20.20 -46.08 -83.59
N LEU A 52 -19.35 -45.04 -83.58
CA LEU A 52 -18.86 -44.44 -82.34
C LEU A 52 -19.98 -43.76 -81.55
N LEU A 53 -20.96 -43.17 -82.25
CA LEU A 53 -22.18 -42.69 -81.64
C LEU A 53 -22.96 -43.84 -81.00
N ASN A 54 -23.23 -44.93 -81.71
CA ASN A 54 -24.01 -46.04 -81.16
C ASN A 54 -23.27 -46.75 -79.99
N TYR A 55 -21.93 -46.84 -80.05
CA TYR A 55 -21.13 -47.47 -79.00
C TYR A 55 -21.10 -46.66 -77.70
N PHE A 56 -20.84 -45.35 -77.81
CA PHE A 56 -20.73 -44.47 -76.65
C PHE A 56 -22.08 -43.95 -76.18
N CYS A 57 -23.06 -43.72 -77.06
CA CYS A 57 -24.37 -43.19 -76.70
C CYS A 57 -25.38 -44.26 -76.29
N ASP A 58 -25.36 -45.46 -76.90
CA ASP A 58 -26.52 -46.38 -76.78
C ASP A 58 -26.25 -47.71 -76.06
N THR A 59 -25.00 -48.16 -75.89
CA THR A 59 -24.73 -49.56 -75.48
C THR A 59 -23.87 -49.79 -74.23
N ASN A 60 -22.98 -48.88 -73.84
CA ASN A 60 -21.98 -49.17 -72.78
C ASN A 60 -21.90 -48.17 -71.62
N VAL A 61 -22.61 -47.04 -71.68
CA VAL A 61 -22.62 -46.04 -70.61
C VAL A 61 -24.06 -45.71 -70.26
N ASP A 62 -24.43 -45.92 -68.99
CA ASP A 62 -25.71 -45.48 -68.45
C ASP A 62 -25.66 -43.96 -68.20
N TRP A 63 -25.95 -43.20 -69.25
CA TRP A 63 -25.91 -41.74 -69.22
C TRP A 63 -26.94 -41.13 -68.29
N ASP A 64 -28.05 -41.82 -68.02
CA ASP A 64 -29.05 -41.37 -67.05
C ASP A 64 -28.49 -41.45 -65.63
N ALA A 65 -27.82 -42.55 -65.26
CA ALA A 65 -27.16 -42.68 -63.97
C ALA A 65 -26.00 -41.67 -63.79
N VAL A 66 -25.17 -41.45 -64.82
CA VAL A 66 -24.09 -40.45 -64.78
C VAL A 66 -24.67 -39.03 -64.64
N ARG A 67 -25.77 -38.74 -65.35
CA ARG A 67 -26.47 -37.46 -65.25
C ARG A 67 -27.05 -37.24 -63.85
N GLU A 68 -27.73 -38.23 -63.29
CA GLU A 68 -28.28 -38.16 -61.93
C GLU A 68 -27.17 -37.91 -60.90
N TYR A 69 -26.05 -38.64 -61.00
CA TYR A 69 -24.90 -38.45 -60.12
C TYR A 69 -24.31 -37.03 -60.21
N VAL A 70 -24.11 -36.50 -61.42
CA VAL A 70 -23.58 -35.14 -61.61
C VAL A 70 -24.59 -34.09 -61.12
N GLN A 71 -25.88 -34.28 -61.38
CA GLN A 71 -26.94 -33.38 -60.90
C GLN A 71 -27.02 -33.35 -59.36
N GLU A 72 -26.93 -34.50 -58.70
CA GLU A 72 -26.90 -34.59 -57.23
C GLU A 72 -25.67 -33.87 -56.66
N LYS A 73 -24.49 -34.01 -57.29
CA LYS A 73 -23.29 -33.28 -56.87
C LYS A 73 -23.41 -31.77 -57.08
N VAL A 74 -24.02 -31.32 -58.18
CA VAL A 74 -24.27 -29.90 -58.43
C VAL A 74 -25.25 -29.32 -57.41
N ILE A 75 -26.30 -30.07 -57.04
CA ILE A 75 -27.27 -29.66 -56.00
C ILE A 75 -26.56 -29.52 -54.65
N ASN A 76 -25.82 -30.53 -54.22
CA ASN A 76 -25.11 -30.52 -52.94
C ASN A 76 -24.10 -29.36 -52.84
N ILE A 77 -23.30 -29.12 -53.88
CA ILE A 77 -22.36 -27.99 -53.90
C ILE A 77 -23.10 -26.64 -53.96
N SER A 78 -24.25 -26.57 -54.62
CA SER A 78 -25.08 -25.37 -54.62
C SER A 78 -25.66 -25.06 -53.24
N GLU A 79 -26.01 -26.07 -52.46
CA GLU A 79 -26.50 -25.89 -51.08
C GLU A 79 -25.37 -25.46 -50.15
N GLU A 80 -24.21 -26.14 -50.21
CA GLU A 80 -23.01 -25.77 -49.46
C GLU A 80 -22.58 -24.32 -49.74
N LYS A 81 -22.60 -23.92 -51.02
CA LYS A 81 -22.33 -22.53 -51.43
C LYS A 81 -23.30 -21.54 -50.77
N LYS A 82 -24.61 -21.82 -50.81
CA LYS A 82 -25.63 -20.93 -50.22
C LYS A 82 -25.46 -20.76 -48.72
N GLU A 83 -25.13 -21.83 -48.01
CA GLU A 83 -24.86 -21.77 -46.57
C GLU A 83 -23.63 -20.90 -46.25
N LEU A 84 -22.55 -21.06 -47.02
CA LEU A 84 -21.35 -20.24 -46.86
C LEU A 84 -21.58 -18.76 -47.18
N ASP A 85 -22.30 -18.46 -48.27
CA ASP A 85 -22.68 -17.08 -48.63
C ASP A 85 -23.48 -16.44 -47.48
N SER A 86 -24.48 -17.16 -46.94
CA SER A 86 -25.28 -16.68 -45.80
C SER A 86 -24.43 -16.45 -44.54
N ASP A 87 -23.45 -17.30 -44.28
CA ASP A 87 -22.55 -17.17 -43.14
C ASP A 87 -21.60 -15.97 -43.29
N ILE A 88 -21.08 -15.74 -44.50
CA ILE A 88 -20.24 -14.57 -44.80
C ILE A 88 -21.05 -13.29 -44.61
N GLU A 89 -22.27 -13.21 -45.14
CA GLU A 89 -23.16 -12.04 -44.94
C GLU A 89 -23.42 -11.77 -43.45
N ARG A 90 -23.59 -12.82 -42.65
CA ARG A 90 -23.80 -12.69 -41.20
C ARG A 90 -22.56 -12.13 -40.51
N ILE A 91 -21.36 -12.57 -40.91
CA ILE A 91 -20.09 -12.05 -40.38
C ILE A 91 -19.87 -10.59 -40.81
N GLU A 92 -20.17 -10.25 -42.07
CA GLU A 92 -20.06 -8.89 -42.58
C GLU A 92 -20.96 -7.91 -41.83
N LYS A 93 -22.21 -8.30 -41.52
CA LYS A 93 -23.11 -7.49 -40.69
C LYS A 93 -22.51 -7.21 -39.31
N ARG A 94 -21.93 -8.23 -38.65
CA ARG A 94 -21.28 -8.06 -37.35
C ARG A 94 -20.03 -7.17 -37.42
N LEU A 95 -19.23 -7.29 -38.48
CA LEU A 95 -18.07 -6.43 -38.69
C LEU A 95 -18.49 -4.97 -38.92
N ALA A 96 -19.57 -4.74 -39.66
CA ALA A 96 -20.10 -3.39 -39.93
C ALA A 96 -20.68 -2.70 -38.67
N GLU A 97 -21.11 -3.47 -37.66
CA GLU A 97 -21.57 -2.92 -36.37
C GLU A 97 -20.43 -2.35 -35.51
N ILE A 98 -19.17 -2.72 -35.82
CA ILE A 98 -18.00 -2.29 -35.06
C ILE A 98 -17.18 -1.30 -35.91
N ASP A 99 -17.18 -0.04 -35.48
CA ASP A 99 -16.28 0.97 -36.01
C ASP A 99 -14.86 0.77 -35.44
N TYR A 100 -14.08 -0.05 -36.13
CA TYR A 100 -12.74 -0.45 -35.71
C TYR A 100 -11.81 0.74 -35.47
N ASP A 101 -11.78 1.70 -36.38
CA ASP A 101 -10.90 2.88 -36.30
C ASP A 101 -11.28 3.74 -35.09
N SER A 102 -12.57 3.96 -34.86
CA SER A 102 -13.08 4.67 -33.69
C SER A 102 -12.71 3.98 -32.37
N TYR A 103 -12.85 2.65 -32.29
CA TYR A 103 -12.44 1.90 -31.09
C TYR A 103 -10.92 1.91 -30.89
N GLN A 104 -10.14 1.91 -31.96
CA GLN A 104 -8.69 2.01 -31.88
C GLN A 104 -8.22 3.38 -31.36
N VAL A 105 -8.82 4.47 -31.86
CA VAL A 105 -8.58 5.83 -31.33
C VAL A 105 -8.97 5.90 -29.85
N LYS A 106 -10.17 5.40 -29.51
CA LYS A 106 -10.64 5.36 -28.12
C LYS A 106 -9.71 4.57 -27.19
N LEU A 107 -9.10 3.50 -27.68
CA LEU A 107 -8.12 2.73 -26.91
C LEU A 107 -6.87 3.55 -26.59
N GLU A 108 -6.33 4.28 -27.57
CA GLU A 108 -5.16 5.15 -27.37
C GLU A 108 -5.47 6.31 -26.42
N ASP A 109 -6.64 6.95 -26.56
CA ASP A 109 -7.09 8.00 -25.65
C ASP A 109 -7.22 7.49 -24.20
N LEU A 110 -7.80 6.29 -24.02
CA LEU A 110 -7.92 5.67 -22.70
C LEU A 110 -6.55 5.30 -22.10
N LYS A 111 -5.59 4.83 -22.91
CA LYS A 111 -4.22 4.56 -22.44
C LYS A 111 -3.52 5.85 -22.00
N TYR A 112 -3.66 6.92 -22.78
CA TYR A 112 -3.12 8.23 -22.40
C TYR A 112 -3.73 8.73 -21.10
N LYS A 113 -5.07 8.68 -21.00
CA LYS A 113 -5.79 9.06 -19.78
C LYS A 113 -5.32 8.25 -18.57
N LEU A 114 -5.19 6.93 -18.70
CA LEU A 114 -4.69 6.06 -17.64
C LEU A 114 -3.29 6.49 -17.17
N HIS A 115 -2.40 6.78 -18.11
CA HIS A 115 -1.04 7.22 -17.78
C HIS A 115 -1.02 8.51 -16.96
N VAL A 116 -1.83 9.50 -17.36
CA VAL A 116 -1.97 10.78 -16.64
C VAL A 116 -2.54 10.57 -15.24
N GLU A 117 -3.59 9.74 -15.10
CA GLU A 117 -4.21 9.43 -13.80
C GLU A 117 -3.23 8.69 -12.86
N GLU A 118 -2.43 7.75 -13.37
CA GLU A 118 -1.42 7.04 -12.59
C GLU A 118 -0.27 7.97 -12.14
N GLN A 119 0.16 8.91 -12.99
CA GLN A 119 1.13 9.94 -12.60
C GLN A 119 0.58 10.85 -11.50
N GLU A 120 -0.67 11.32 -11.64
CA GLU A 120 -1.31 12.16 -10.65
C GLU A 120 -1.47 11.43 -9.30
N TYR A 121 -1.80 10.13 -9.34
CA TYR A 121 -1.88 9.28 -8.17
C TYR A 121 -0.53 9.21 -7.42
N GLU A 122 0.58 8.95 -8.11
CA GLU A 122 1.89 8.85 -7.46
C GLU A 122 2.36 10.19 -6.86
N ILE A 123 2.11 11.31 -7.55
CA ILE A 123 2.40 12.65 -7.03
C ILE A 123 1.57 12.91 -5.76
N THR A 124 0.26 12.65 -5.82
CA THR A 124 -0.66 12.89 -4.71
C THR A 124 -0.36 12.00 -3.52
N LYS A 125 -0.02 10.73 -3.76
CA LYS A 125 0.39 9.75 -2.75
C LYS A 125 1.67 10.20 -2.05
N THR A 126 2.71 10.54 -2.80
CA THR A 126 4.00 10.98 -2.24
C THR A 126 3.84 12.25 -1.40
N SER A 127 3.05 13.21 -1.89
CA SER A 127 2.72 14.43 -1.15
C SER A 127 1.95 14.12 0.15
N SER A 128 0.98 13.21 0.09
CA SER A 128 0.19 12.80 1.26
C SER A 128 1.02 12.03 2.28
N GLU A 129 1.92 11.14 1.85
CA GLU A 129 2.85 10.43 2.74
C GLU A 129 3.80 11.39 3.45
N SER A 130 4.32 12.40 2.74
CA SER A 130 5.15 13.45 3.32
C SER A 130 4.37 14.26 4.36
N MET A 131 3.15 14.69 4.05
CA MET A 131 2.29 15.41 4.98
C MET A 131 1.91 14.56 6.21
N LEU A 132 1.63 13.27 6.04
CA LEU A 132 1.35 12.35 7.15
C LEU A 132 2.56 12.21 8.08
N LYS A 133 3.77 12.19 7.53
CA LYS A 133 5.00 12.13 8.32
C LYS A 133 5.16 13.42 9.12
N GLU A 134 5.04 14.58 8.48
CA GLU A 134 5.11 15.89 9.13
C GLU A 134 4.05 16.02 10.23
N TYR A 135 2.81 15.60 9.96
CA TYR A 135 1.73 15.57 10.94
C TYR A 135 2.07 14.74 12.18
N ARG A 136 2.64 13.54 12.00
CA ARG A 136 3.08 12.68 13.13
C ARG A 136 4.20 13.32 13.93
N ASP A 137 5.19 13.92 13.25
CA ASP A 137 6.32 14.58 13.90
C ASP A 137 5.84 15.80 14.72
N THR A 138 4.93 16.61 14.16
CA THR A 138 4.31 17.77 14.82
C THR A 138 3.46 17.35 16.02
N LEU A 139 2.64 16.29 15.91
CA LEU A 139 1.89 15.73 17.04
C LEU A 139 2.81 15.25 18.18
N SER A 140 3.91 14.57 17.86
CA SER A 140 4.89 14.13 18.85
C SER A 140 5.50 15.33 19.59
N LYS A 141 5.83 16.40 18.86
CA LYS A 141 6.37 17.63 19.44
C LYS A 141 5.33 18.36 20.31
N GLN A 142 4.07 18.41 19.87
CA GLN A 142 2.96 18.97 20.65
C GLN A 142 2.74 18.22 21.97
N SER A 143 2.78 16.89 21.94
CA SER A 143 2.67 16.05 23.14
C SER A 143 3.81 16.32 24.13
N TYR A 144 5.04 16.39 23.64
CA TYR A 144 6.21 16.72 24.45
C TYR A 144 6.07 18.10 25.13
N LEU A 145 5.72 19.14 24.35
CA LEU A 145 5.54 20.49 24.90
C LEU A 145 4.42 20.56 25.94
N SER A 146 3.30 19.85 25.70
CA SER A 146 2.19 19.80 26.65
C SER A 146 2.62 19.21 27.99
N ALA A 147 3.37 18.10 27.97
CA ALA A 147 3.90 17.47 29.17
C ALA A 147 4.96 18.35 29.88
N GLU A 148 5.79 19.08 29.12
CA GLU A 148 6.76 20.00 29.70
C GLU A 148 6.08 21.21 30.34
N ILE A 149 5.00 21.74 29.76
CA ILE A 149 4.19 22.82 30.34
C ILE A 149 3.60 22.38 31.69
N GLU A 150 2.96 21.21 31.76
CA GLU A 150 2.37 20.68 32.99
C GLU A 150 3.42 20.52 34.12
N ARG A 151 4.62 20.02 33.77
CA ARG A 151 5.74 19.94 34.72
C ARG A 151 6.18 21.32 35.21
N ARG A 152 6.24 22.31 34.32
CA ARG A 152 6.66 23.68 34.66
C ARG A 152 5.60 24.40 35.50
N GLU A 153 4.31 24.14 35.27
CA GLU A 153 3.21 24.61 36.12
C GLU A 153 3.32 24.04 37.53
N THR A 154 3.58 22.73 37.66
CA THR A 154 3.82 22.08 38.96
C THR A 154 5.02 22.70 39.71
N ILE A 155 6.10 23.04 38.97
CA ILE A 155 7.27 23.73 39.55
C ILE A 155 6.88 25.13 40.04
N LYS A 156 6.09 25.88 39.26
CA LYS A 156 5.60 27.21 39.63
C LYS A 156 4.75 27.18 40.91
N GLU A 157 3.85 26.20 41.05
CA GLU A 157 3.08 25.99 42.28
C GLU A 157 4.00 25.68 43.48
N SER A 158 5.00 24.82 43.28
CA SER A 158 6.00 24.50 44.31
C SER A 158 6.84 25.72 44.72
N VAL A 159 7.16 26.62 43.78
CA VAL A 159 7.84 27.89 44.09
C VAL A 159 6.95 28.76 44.97
N GLN A 160 5.66 28.91 44.63
CA GLN A 160 4.72 29.71 45.42
C GLN A 160 4.56 29.17 46.85
N GLU A 161 4.45 27.85 47.02
CA GLU A 161 4.36 27.22 48.34
C GLU A 161 5.63 27.48 49.17
N LYS A 162 6.81 27.29 48.58
CA LYS A 162 8.09 27.54 49.26
C LYS A 162 8.30 29.02 49.60
N GLU A 163 7.80 29.95 48.77
CA GLU A 163 7.83 31.38 49.06
C GLU A 163 6.95 31.74 50.27
N LEU A 164 5.78 31.12 50.39
CA LEU A 164 4.91 31.28 51.56
C LEU A 164 5.59 30.76 52.84
N ILE A 165 6.19 29.57 52.78
CA ILE A 165 6.97 29.00 53.90
C ILE A 165 8.13 29.93 54.27
N LEU A 166 8.86 30.45 53.29
CA LEU A 166 9.98 31.35 53.52
C LEU A 166 9.53 32.63 54.23
N ARG A 167 8.40 33.23 53.85
CA ARG A 167 7.82 34.39 54.54
C ARG A 167 7.44 34.06 55.98
N SER A 168 6.75 32.94 56.21
CA SER A 168 6.41 32.48 57.56
C SER A 168 7.65 32.32 58.45
N LEU A 169 8.70 31.69 57.93
CA LEU A 169 9.97 31.53 58.67
C LEU A 169 10.64 32.88 58.96
N GLN A 170 10.56 33.85 58.04
CA GLN A 170 11.08 35.20 58.28
C GLN A 170 10.32 35.91 59.40
N ASP A 171 9.00 35.81 59.40
CA ASP A 171 8.15 36.39 60.45
C ASP A 171 8.41 35.73 61.81
N GLU A 172 8.55 34.41 61.85
CA GLU A 172 8.89 33.65 63.07
C GLU A 172 10.28 33.99 63.62
N ILE A 173 11.28 34.14 62.74
CA ILE A 173 12.62 34.59 63.13
C ILE A 173 12.54 35.99 63.73
N GLN A 174 11.81 36.91 63.09
CA GLN A 174 11.66 38.28 63.56
C GLN A 174 10.92 38.34 64.91
N ALA A 175 9.89 37.52 65.10
CA ALA A 175 9.19 37.40 66.37
C ALA A 175 10.11 36.86 67.48
N ASN A 176 10.91 35.83 67.19
CA ASN A 176 11.88 35.27 68.13
C ASN A 176 12.96 36.31 68.50
N ILE A 177 13.47 37.07 67.54
CA ILE A 177 14.42 38.17 67.80
C ILE A 177 13.81 39.21 68.76
N LYS A 178 12.58 39.67 68.49
CA LYS A 178 11.88 40.62 69.38
C LYS A 178 11.66 40.06 70.79
N GLU A 179 11.35 38.77 70.90
CA GLU A 179 11.20 38.11 72.19
C GLU A 179 12.52 38.01 72.95
N GLN A 180 13.64 37.77 72.24
CA GLN A 180 14.99 37.73 72.84
C GLN A 180 15.46 39.09 73.35
N GLU A 181 15.07 40.21 72.72
CA GLU A 181 15.43 41.57 73.16
C GLU A 181 14.95 41.88 74.59
N ALA A 182 13.94 41.17 75.10
CA ALA A 182 13.47 41.29 76.48
C ALA A 182 14.40 40.66 77.53
N TYR A 183 15.38 39.85 77.11
CA TYR A 183 16.29 39.11 77.98
C TYR A 183 17.71 39.69 77.93
N ILE A 184 18.45 39.58 79.04
CA ILE A 184 19.89 39.87 79.08
C ILE A 184 20.64 38.78 78.29
N THR A 185 21.84 39.09 77.79
CA THR A 185 22.69 38.08 77.12
C THR A 185 22.98 36.89 78.05
N LEU A 186 23.12 35.68 77.48
CA LEU A 186 23.47 34.47 78.26
C LEU A 186 24.70 34.69 79.16
N PRO A 187 25.81 35.31 78.69
CA PRO A 187 26.93 35.66 79.56
C PRO A 187 26.53 36.61 80.70
N GLY A 188 25.65 37.58 80.43
CA GLY A 188 25.13 38.49 81.46
C GLY A 188 24.34 37.76 82.56
N TYR A 189 23.53 36.75 82.19
CA TYR A 189 22.90 35.85 83.17
C TYR A 189 23.93 35.02 83.94
N ASP A 190 24.93 34.46 83.26
CA ASP A 190 26.00 33.69 83.91
C ASP A 190 26.77 34.53 84.94
N TYR A 191 27.10 35.79 84.61
CA TYR A 191 27.73 36.72 85.54
C TYR A 191 26.83 37.06 86.74
N ARG A 192 25.54 37.31 86.52
CA ARG A 192 24.58 37.58 87.61
C ARG A 192 24.44 36.40 88.55
N ILE A 193 24.28 35.19 88.01
CA ILE A 193 24.20 33.96 88.80
C ILE A 193 25.48 33.78 89.61
N LYS A 194 26.66 33.95 89.00
CA LYS A 194 27.95 33.85 89.70
C LYS A 194 28.11 34.89 90.80
N ALA A 195 27.68 36.13 90.58
CA ALA A 195 27.68 37.17 91.59
C ALA A 195 26.73 36.85 92.76
N MET A 196 25.52 36.36 92.47
CA MET A 196 24.56 35.89 93.47
C MET A 196 25.10 34.69 94.25
N ASP A 197 25.73 33.71 93.59
CA ASP A 197 26.35 32.55 94.22
C ASP A 197 27.50 32.97 95.15
N THR A 198 28.30 33.96 94.73
CA THR A 198 29.37 34.52 95.57
C THR A 198 28.79 35.22 96.81
N ARG A 199 27.73 36.02 96.64
CA ARG A 199 27.06 36.71 97.75
C ARG A 199 26.36 35.73 98.69
N LEU A 200 25.70 34.70 98.17
CA LEU A 200 25.13 33.61 98.97
C LEU A 200 26.21 32.90 99.78
N GLY A 201 27.37 32.60 99.20
CA GLY A 201 28.50 32.01 99.93
C GLY A 201 29.00 32.91 101.07
N SER A 202 29.08 34.22 100.85
CA SER A 202 29.44 35.18 101.89
C SER A 202 28.38 35.27 103.00
N LEU A 203 27.09 35.34 102.64
CA LEU A 203 25.97 35.38 103.59
C LEU A 203 25.89 34.08 104.41
N GLN A 204 26.09 32.92 103.79
CA GLN A 204 26.17 31.64 104.50
C GLN A 204 27.31 31.62 105.50
N THR A 205 28.48 32.16 105.14
CA THR A 205 29.62 32.28 106.06
C THR A 205 29.29 33.20 107.23
N THR A 206 28.70 34.38 106.97
CA THR A 206 28.25 35.31 108.01
C THR A 206 27.20 34.68 108.92
N ILE A 207 26.19 34.00 108.37
CA ILE A 207 25.17 33.29 109.14
C ILE A 207 25.81 32.23 110.03
N GLN A 208 26.75 31.44 109.52
CA GLN A 208 27.46 30.42 110.31
C GLN A 208 28.28 31.04 111.44
N GLN A 209 29.04 32.11 111.16
CA GLN A 209 29.84 32.82 112.17
C GLN A 209 28.97 33.48 113.24
N THR A 210 27.86 34.11 112.84
CA THR A 210 26.92 34.76 113.76
C THR A 210 26.16 33.71 114.58
N LYS A 211 25.74 32.58 113.99
CA LYS A 211 25.17 31.44 114.72
C LYS A 211 26.16 30.90 115.75
N ALA A 212 27.41 30.67 115.35
CA ALA A 212 28.45 30.20 116.27
C ALA A 212 28.67 31.18 117.44
N SER A 213 28.66 32.49 117.17
CA SER A 213 28.81 33.54 118.20
C SER A 213 27.62 33.59 119.17
N ILE A 214 26.40 33.45 118.67
CA ILE A 214 25.17 33.35 119.47
C ILE A 214 25.18 32.08 120.33
N GLU A 215 25.50 30.93 119.73
CA GLU A 215 25.61 29.65 120.44
C GLU A 215 26.69 29.68 121.53
N GLU A 216 27.82 30.35 121.29
CA GLU A 216 28.88 30.52 122.28
C GLU A 216 28.41 31.37 123.47
N TYR A 217 27.66 32.45 123.22
CA TYR A 217 27.02 33.23 124.28
C TYR A 217 26.00 32.40 125.08
N ASP A 218 25.15 31.64 124.38
CA ASP A 218 24.11 30.80 124.99
C ASP A 218 24.73 29.67 125.83
N ARG A 219 25.76 28.97 125.32
CA ARG A 219 26.49 27.92 126.05
C ARG A 219 27.21 28.46 127.29
N ASN A 220 27.71 29.68 127.23
CA ASN A 220 28.40 30.33 128.35
C ASN A 220 27.43 31.03 129.33
N GLY A 221 26.11 30.98 129.10
CA GLY A 221 25.11 31.56 129.99
C GLY A 221 25.26 33.08 130.18
N GLY A 222 25.74 33.79 129.16
CA GLY A 222 26.02 35.23 129.22
C GLY A 222 27.29 35.61 130.00
N LYS A 223 28.15 34.64 130.36
CA LYS A 223 29.46 34.87 131.00
C LYS A 223 30.56 35.06 129.95
N CYS A 224 31.68 35.66 130.35
CA CYS A 224 32.80 35.89 129.45
C CYS A 224 33.38 34.55 128.94
N PRO A 225 33.49 34.32 127.62
CA PRO A 225 33.96 33.03 127.06
C PRO A 225 35.37 32.66 127.52
N ILE A 226 36.24 33.67 127.71
CA ILE A 226 37.65 33.51 128.06
C ILE A 226 37.83 33.32 129.58
N LEU A 227 37.08 34.08 130.39
CA LEU A 227 37.29 34.14 131.84
C LEU A 227 36.36 33.20 132.63
N LYS A 228 35.31 32.64 132.01
CA LYS A 228 34.28 31.79 132.64
C LYS A 228 33.66 32.37 133.93
N ALA A 229 33.74 33.70 134.07
CA ALA A 229 33.24 34.50 135.19
C ALA A 229 32.32 35.65 134.67
N GLU A 230 31.69 36.40 135.56
CA GLU A 230 30.88 37.57 135.17
C GLU A 230 31.72 38.56 134.36
N CYS A 231 31.23 38.92 133.17
CA CYS A 231 31.98 39.77 132.25
C CYS A 231 32.04 41.21 132.79
N PRO A 232 33.21 41.88 132.81
CA PRO A 232 33.30 43.30 133.16
C PRO A 232 32.47 44.21 132.24
N HIS A 233 32.13 43.72 131.04
CA HIS A 233 31.32 44.39 130.04
C HIS A 233 30.01 43.63 129.75
N THR A 234 29.31 43.14 130.79
CA THR A 234 28.03 42.41 130.70
C THR A 234 26.97 43.12 129.83
N VAL A 235 26.87 44.46 129.92
CA VAL A 235 25.95 45.26 129.10
C VAL A 235 26.31 45.18 127.61
N GLY A 236 27.58 45.45 127.27
CA GLY A 236 28.06 45.38 125.89
C GLY A 236 28.02 43.96 125.29
N LEU A 237 28.24 42.93 126.11
CA LEU A 237 28.12 41.52 125.69
C LEU A 237 26.66 41.15 125.37
N LYS A 238 25.70 41.62 126.17
CA LYS A 238 24.26 41.42 125.93
C LYS A 238 23.77 42.21 124.72
N GLU A 239 24.25 43.43 124.53
CA GLU A 239 23.98 44.24 123.34
C GLU A 239 24.53 43.57 122.07
N PHE A 240 25.78 43.08 122.10
CA PHE A 240 26.36 42.32 120.99
C PHE A 240 25.56 41.06 120.65
N TYR A 241 25.07 40.32 121.65
CA TYR A 241 24.21 39.16 121.45
C TYR A 241 22.86 39.51 120.82
N LEU A 242 22.18 40.54 121.32
CA LEU A 242 20.92 41.01 120.75
C LEU A 242 21.11 41.52 119.32
N GLN A 243 22.19 42.26 119.08
CA GLN A 243 22.56 42.73 117.74
C GLN A 243 22.89 41.55 116.82
N SER A 244 23.63 40.54 117.30
CA SER A 244 23.91 39.32 116.53
C SER A 244 22.64 38.57 116.15
N LYS A 245 21.63 38.51 117.03
CA LYS A 245 20.32 37.91 116.70
C LYS A 245 19.57 38.70 115.62
N VAL A 246 19.62 40.02 115.67
CA VAL A 246 19.05 40.88 114.62
C VAL A 246 19.80 40.65 113.30
N THR A 247 21.13 40.71 113.32
CA THR A 247 21.97 40.45 112.13
C THR A 247 21.78 39.04 111.57
N LEU A 248 21.55 38.04 112.43
CA LEU A 248 21.23 36.68 112.00
C LEU A 248 19.91 36.63 111.23
N ALA A 249 18.84 37.18 111.81
CA ALA A 249 17.52 37.20 111.17
C ALA A 249 17.53 38.00 109.86
N GLU A 250 18.23 39.14 109.82
CA GLU A 250 18.41 39.95 108.61
C GLU A 250 19.20 39.18 107.54
N SER A 251 20.30 38.51 107.91
CA SER A 251 21.12 37.74 106.97
C SER A 251 20.40 36.51 106.43
N GLU A 252 19.59 35.82 107.26
CA GLU A 252 18.77 34.68 106.83
C GLU A 252 17.65 35.13 105.89
N ALA A 253 16.97 36.24 106.20
CA ALA A 253 15.96 36.82 105.31
C ALA A 253 16.56 37.29 103.97
N GLU A 254 17.74 37.91 104.00
CA GLU A 254 18.46 38.32 102.79
C GLU A 254 18.90 37.10 101.96
N ARG A 255 19.38 36.03 102.61
CA ARG A 255 19.72 34.77 101.94
C ARG A 255 18.51 34.18 101.24
N ASP A 256 17.38 34.05 101.92
CA ASP A 256 16.18 33.43 101.36
C ASP A 256 15.64 34.23 100.17
N LYS A 257 15.64 35.56 100.28
CA LYS A 257 15.32 36.45 99.15
C LYS A 257 16.28 36.26 97.97
N LEU A 258 17.58 36.20 98.24
CA LEU A 258 18.61 36.01 97.21
C LEU A 258 18.54 34.63 96.56
N GLU A 259 18.11 33.59 97.27
CA GLU A 259 17.86 32.26 96.71
C GLU A 259 16.66 32.24 95.75
N VAL A 260 15.57 32.92 96.10
CA VAL A 260 14.41 33.11 95.23
C VAL A 260 14.79 33.89 93.97
N ASP A 261 15.50 35.01 94.13
CA ASP A 261 15.97 35.84 93.01
C ASP A 261 16.92 35.04 92.10
N ARG A 262 17.84 34.25 92.68
CA ARG A 262 18.74 33.37 91.90
C ARG A 262 17.97 32.31 91.11
N ALA A 263 16.95 31.69 91.70
CA ALA A 263 16.13 30.72 91.01
C ALA A 263 15.37 31.35 89.82
N ALA A 264 14.82 32.55 90.00
CA ALA A 264 14.18 33.32 88.92
C ALA A 264 15.15 33.63 87.78
N VAL A 265 16.36 34.12 88.10
CA VAL A 265 17.42 34.42 87.11
C VAL A 265 17.86 33.16 86.34
N ARG A 266 17.92 31.99 87.00
CA ARG A 266 18.23 30.70 86.34
C ARG A 266 17.13 30.27 85.36
N GLU A 267 15.87 30.47 85.70
CA GLU A 267 14.74 30.19 84.79
C GLU A 267 14.71 31.17 83.60
N GLU A 268 14.96 32.46 83.82
CA GLU A 268 15.10 33.44 82.74
C GLU A 268 16.24 33.08 81.78
N ARG A 269 17.40 32.67 82.31
CA ARG A 269 18.53 32.17 81.51
C ARG A 269 18.13 30.95 80.67
N LYS A 270 17.36 30.01 81.24
CA LYS A 270 16.89 28.81 80.53
C LYS A 270 15.97 29.20 79.36
N LYS A 271 15.02 30.12 79.59
CA LYS A 271 14.15 30.66 78.54
C LYS A 271 14.94 31.36 77.43
N ALA A 272 15.91 32.20 77.78
CA ALA A 272 16.81 32.84 76.81
C ALA A 272 17.59 31.80 75.99
N SER A 273 18.10 30.74 76.62
CA SER A 273 18.81 29.66 75.94
C SER A 273 17.91 28.89 74.97
N THR A 274 16.65 28.62 75.33
CA THR A 274 15.70 27.95 74.44
C THR A 274 15.34 28.82 73.24
N LEU A 275 15.20 30.13 73.42
CA LEU A 275 14.93 31.07 72.32
C LEU A 275 16.09 31.11 71.32
N ILE A 276 17.33 31.15 71.80
CA ILE A 276 18.55 31.11 70.96
C ILE A 276 18.63 29.79 70.17
N SER A 277 18.36 28.66 70.81
CA SER A 277 18.32 27.36 70.12
C SER A 277 17.25 27.36 69.02
N LYS A 278 16.02 27.79 69.36
CA LYS A 278 14.91 27.90 68.41
C LYS A 278 15.25 28.81 67.24
N GLN A 279 15.92 29.94 67.49
CA GLN A 279 16.35 30.86 66.43
C GLN A 279 17.35 30.19 65.47
N LYS A 280 18.30 29.43 65.99
CA LYS A 280 19.26 28.69 65.17
C LYS A 280 18.55 27.65 64.28
N ASP A 281 17.58 26.94 64.83
CA ASP A 281 16.80 25.95 64.08
C ASP A 281 15.95 26.59 62.99
N LEU A 282 15.33 27.75 63.28
CA LEU A 282 14.58 28.54 62.30
C LEU A 282 15.49 29.07 61.18
N ILE A 283 16.68 29.58 61.51
CA ILE A 283 17.66 30.04 60.51
C ILE A 283 18.11 28.88 59.62
N ASN A 284 18.40 27.71 60.19
CA ASN A 284 18.77 26.52 59.43
C ASN A 284 17.64 26.11 58.47
N SER A 285 16.40 26.08 58.96
CA SER A 285 15.22 25.77 58.15
C SER A 285 15.05 26.76 57.00
N LYS A 286 15.22 28.06 57.27
CA LYS A 286 15.21 29.12 56.25
C LYS A 286 16.27 28.89 55.18
N CYS A 287 17.50 28.54 55.56
CA CYS A 287 18.58 28.28 54.61
C CYS A 287 18.30 27.07 53.69
N ILE A 288 17.64 26.03 54.20
CA ILE A 288 17.22 24.87 53.40
C ILE A 288 16.17 25.31 52.37
N VAL A 289 15.12 26.02 52.82
CA VAL A 289 14.05 26.50 51.94
C VAL A 289 14.59 27.47 50.89
N ASP A 290 15.48 28.40 51.25
CA ASP A 290 16.12 29.32 50.29
C ASP A 290 16.95 28.58 49.23
N ARG A 291 17.61 27.47 49.58
CA ARG A 291 18.38 26.66 48.63
C ARG A 291 17.44 25.97 47.64
N ASP A 292 16.41 25.28 48.14
CA ASP A 292 15.41 24.61 47.32
C ASP A 292 14.76 25.59 46.33
N LEU A 293 14.41 26.79 46.82
CA LEU A 293 13.73 27.82 46.04
C LEU A 293 14.63 28.38 44.92
N LYS A 294 15.94 28.53 45.16
CA LYS A 294 16.91 28.88 44.11
C LYS A 294 17.01 27.80 43.03
N GLU A 295 16.95 26.53 43.40
CA GLU A 295 16.98 25.43 42.43
C GLU A 295 15.70 25.36 41.59
N LEU A 296 14.54 25.57 42.22
CA LEU A 296 13.24 25.59 41.52
C LEU A 296 13.12 26.78 40.57
N ARG A 297 13.54 28.00 40.97
CA ARG A 297 13.49 29.19 40.09
C ARG A 297 14.34 29.04 38.82
N LYS A 298 15.48 28.34 38.89
CA LYS A 298 16.27 28.02 37.69
C LYS A 298 15.48 27.16 36.69
N LYS A 299 14.56 26.33 37.19
CA LYS A 299 13.68 25.45 36.41
C LYS A 299 12.32 26.08 36.07
N GLU A 300 12.00 27.27 36.57
CA GLU A 300 10.73 27.94 36.26
C GLU A 300 10.80 28.79 34.97
N HIS A 301 11.99 29.28 34.62
CA HIS A 301 12.16 30.11 33.43
C HIS A 301 11.79 29.36 32.14
N LYS A 302 11.04 30.05 31.27
CA LYS A 302 10.58 29.69 29.90
C LYS A 302 9.14 29.14 29.72
N LEU A 303 8.26 29.22 30.73
CA LEU A 303 6.88 28.75 30.56
C LEU A 303 6.09 29.49 29.44
N SER A 304 6.22 30.82 29.32
CA SER A 304 5.49 31.58 28.28
C SER A 304 5.92 31.22 26.86
N ASP A 305 7.22 30.98 26.67
CA ASP A 305 7.80 30.65 25.37
C ASP A 305 7.29 29.28 24.91
N LEU A 306 7.22 28.30 25.83
CA LEU A 306 6.69 26.97 25.57
C LEU A 306 5.19 26.99 25.22
N ILE A 307 4.40 27.80 25.92
CA ILE A 307 2.96 27.97 25.64
C ILE A 307 2.76 28.57 24.24
N THR A 308 3.57 29.57 23.88
CA THR A 308 3.51 30.21 22.57
C THR A 308 3.88 29.23 21.45
N GLU A 309 4.93 28.43 21.65
CA GLU A 309 5.33 27.37 20.71
C GLU A 309 4.26 26.27 20.60
N LEU A 310 3.60 25.90 21.69
CA LEU A 310 2.51 24.93 21.65
C LEU A 310 1.33 25.44 20.81
N LEU A 311 0.96 26.71 20.96
CA LEU A 311 -0.12 27.33 20.18
C LEU A 311 0.21 27.36 18.68
N SER A 312 1.44 27.69 18.30
CA SER A 312 1.84 27.65 16.88
C SER A 312 1.78 26.23 16.30
N LEU A 313 2.21 25.22 17.06
CA LEU A 313 2.11 23.82 16.62
C LEU A 313 0.65 23.36 16.49
N GLN A 314 -0.26 23.84 17.35
CA GLN A 314 -1.68 23.52 17.23
C GLN A 314 -2.30 24.08 15.94
N GLU A 315 -1.89 25.27 15.50
CA GLU A 315 -2.31 25.83 14.22
C GLU A 315 -1.75 25.02 13.04
N GLU A 316 -0.49 24.61 13.13
CA GLU A 316 0.17 23.76 12.13
C GLU A 316 -0.50 22.38 12.00
N VAL A 317 -0.88 21.75 13.12
CA VAL A 317 -1.64 20.49 13.14
C VAL A 317 -2.98 20.64 12.40
N LYS A 318 -3.74 21.71 12.68
CA LYS A 318 -5.01 21.97 11.99
C LYS A 318 -4.82 22.19 10.49
N PHE A 319 -3.77 22.90 10.11
CA PHE A 319 -3.43 23.11 8.71
C PHE A 319 -3.12 21.78 8.01
N LEU A 320 -2.29 20.92 8.62
CA LEU A 320 -1.95 19.60 8.08
C LEU A 320 -3.17 18.68 8.00
N GLU A 321 -4.06 18.68 9.00
CA GLU A 321 -5.33 17.92 8.98
C GLU A 321 -6.22 18.35 7.82
N SER A 322 -6.33 19.67 7.59
CA SER A 322 -7.15 20.19 6.48
C SER A 322 -6.54 19.94 5.10
N SER A 323 -5.21 19.74 5.04
CA SER A 323 -4.45 19.53 3.80
C SER A 323 -4.37 18.05 3.40
N LEU A 324 -4.67 17.13 4.32
CA LEU A 324 -4.74 15.70 4.07
C LEU A 324 -5.94 15.36 3.18
N ASN A 325 -5.69 15.27 1.87
CA ASN A 325 -6.73 15.04 0.89
C ASN A 325 -6.92 13.54 0.59
N THR A 326 -7.30 12.76 1.61
CA THR A 326 -7.59 11.32 1.48
C THR A 326 -8.67 11.03 0.44
N ASN A 327 -9.67 11.92 0.33
CA ASN A 327 -10.74 11.82 -0.67
C ASN A 327 -10.21 11.89 -2.12
N ARG A 328 -9.15 12.66 -2.39
CA ARG A 328 -8.55 12.74 -3.73
C ARG A 328 -7.85 11.42 -4.09
N ILE A 329 -7.16 10.78 -3.15
CA ILE A 329 -6.53 9.48 -3.37
C ILE A 329 -7.59 8.43 -3.71
N GLU A 330 -8.66 8.33 -2.91
CA GLU A 330 -9.75 7.37 -3.18
C GLU A 330 -10.42 7.62 -4.54
N SER A 331 -10.64 8.89 -4.88
CA SER A 331 -11.18 9.28 -6.19
C SER A 331 -10.27 8.85 -7.34
N LEU A 332 -8.96 9.00 -7.22
CA LEU A 332 -7.99 8.61 -8.26
C LEU A 332 -7.91 7.08 -8.41
N VAL A 333 -7.92 6.33 -7.31
CA VAL A 333 -7.94 4.86 -7.33
C VAL A 333 -9.17 4.35 -8.07
N ASN A 334 -10.34 4.90 -7.76
CA ASN A 334 -11.59 4.53 -8.42
C ASN A 334 -11.58 4.91 -9.91
N SER A 335 -11.05 6.07 -10.27
CA SER A 335 -10.93 6.50 -11.67
C SER A 335 -10.00 5.59 -12.47
N ILE A 336 -8.82 5.28 -11.93
CA ILE A 336 -7.85 4.36 -12.56
C ILE A 336 -8.48 2.98 -12.79
N ALA A 337 -9.18 2.44 -11.80
CA ALA A 337 -9.86 1.15 -11.93
C ALA A 337 -10.95 1.16 -13.03
N ALA A 338 -11.75 2.23 -13.09
CA ALA A 338 -12.75 2.42 -14.14
C ALA A 338 -12.13 2.56 -15.53
N THR A 339 -11.03 3.31 -15.65
CA THR A 339 -10.28 3.47 -16.90
C THR A 339 -9.69 2.14 -17.36
N LYS A 340 -9.09 1.33 -16.46
CA LYS A 340 -8.59 -0.03 -16.78
C LYS A 340 -9.68 -0.95 -17.29
N THR A 341 -10.83 -0.96 -16.62
CA THR A 341 -12.01 -1.76 -17.03
C THR A 341 -12.50 -1.34 -18.42
N SER A 342 -12.49 -0.03 -18.71
CA SER A 342 -12.87 0.50 -20.03
C SER A 342 -11.89 0.07 -21.12
N ILE A 343 -10.58 0.08 -20.83
CA ILE A 343 -9.53 -0.41 -21.74
C ILE A 343 -9.75 -1.89 -22.07
N ASP A 344 -10.00 -2.72 -21.07
CA ASP A 344 -10.20 -4.17 -21.28
C ASP A 344 -11.46 -4.44 -22.11
N THR A 345 -12.53 -3.65 -21.90
CA THR A 345 -13.75 -3.73 -22.70
C THR A 345 -13.46 -3.40 -24.17
N VAL A 346 -12.74 -2.31 -24.44
CA VAL A 346 -12.39 -1.90 -25.81
C VAL A 346 -11.46 -2.93 -26.47
N LYS A 347 -10.48 -3.46 -25.74
CA LYS A 347 -9.62 -4.56 -26.24
C LYS A 347 -10.43 -5.79 -26.60
N GLY A 348 -11.42 -6.16 -25.78
CA GLY A 348 -12.31 -7.29 -26.06
C GLY A 348 -13.11 -7.10 -27.34
N ILE A 349 -13.61 -5.89 -27.59
CA ILE A 349 -14.33 -5.54 -28.84
C ILE A 349 -13.40 -5.65 -30.05
N LEU A 350 -12.21 -5.07 -29.99
CA LEU A 350 -11.22 -5.12 -31.07
C LEU A 350 -10.77 -6.57 -31.37
N LEU A 351 -10.54 -7.38 -30.32
CA LEU A 351 -10.21 -8.79 -30.49
C LEU A 351 -11.37 -9.57 -31.14
N GLY A 352 -12.61 -9.30 -30.73
CA GLY A 352 -13.80 -9.90 -31.34
C GLY A 352 -13.94 -9.55 -32.83
N TYR A 353 -13.57 -8.32 -33.21
CA TYR A 353 -13.50 -7.90 -34.60
C TYR A 353 -12.43 -8.67 -35.39
N GLU A 354 -11.21 -8.77 -34.86
CA GLU A 354 -10.11 -9.51 -35.51
C GLU A 354 -10.42 -11.00 -35.71
N ILE A 355 -11.05 -11.65 -34.71
CA ILE A 355 -11.49 -13.04 -34.80
C ILE A 355 -12.53 -13.18 -35.93
N SER A 356 -13.54 -12.30 -35.96
CA SER A 356 -14.59 -12.32 -36.98
C SER A 356 -14.03 -12.05 -38.38
N LEU A 357 -13.05 -11.14 -38.51
CA LEU A 357 -12.37 -10.86 -39.77
C LEU A 357 -11.57 -12.07 -40.27
N THR A 358 -10.91 -12.78 -39.35
CA THR A 358 -10.17 -14.00 -39.67
C THR A 358 -11.11 -15.13 -40.10
N GLU A 359 -12.23 -15.31 -39.39
CA GLU A 359 -13.28 -16.26 -39.77
C GLU A 359 -13.81 -15.96 -41.17
N LYS A 360 -14.11 -14.69 -41.48
CA LYS A 360 -14.52 -14.26 -42.82
C LYS A 360 -13.52 -14.68 -43.88
N ARG A 361 -12.24 -14.35 -43.70
CA ARG A 361 -11.16 -14.70 -44.65
C ARG A 361 -11.09 -16.21 -44.91
N THR A 362 -11.28 -17.03 -43.87
CA THR A 362 -11.29 -18.48 -44.04
C THR A 362 -12.52 -18.98 -44.82
N LYS A 363 -13.70 -18.36 -44.63
CA LYS A 363 -14.91 -18.71 -45.38
C LYS A 363 -14.86 -18.21 -46.82
N ASP A 364 -14.33 -17.01 -47.07
CA ASP A 364 -14.09 -16.47 -48.42
C ASP A 364 -13.17 -17.40 -49.24
N ALA A 365 -12.11 -17.92 -48.61
CA ALA A 365 -11.20 -18.88 -49.25
C ALA A 365 -11.91 -20.19 -49.63
N LYS A 366 -12.75 -20.73 -48.72
CA LYS A 366 -13.56 -21.93 -49.00
C LYS A 366 -14.61 -21.69 -50.08
N LEU A 367 -15.25 -20.52 -50.07
CA LEU A 367 -16.21 -20.13 -51.09
C LEU A 367 -15.55 -20.12 -52.48
N SER A 368 -14.34 -19.55 -52.60
CA SER A 368 -13.60 -19.54 -53.86
C SER A 368 -13.28 -20.96 -54.38
N GLU A 369 -12.91 -21.89 -53.49
CA GLU A 369 -12.70 -23.30 -53.83
C GLU A 369 -13.99 -23.96 -54.35
N ILE A 370 -15.10 -23.73 -53.63
CA ILE A 370 -16.42 -24.24 -53.99
C ILE A 370 -16.91 -23.67 -55.32
N GLU A 371 -16.66 -22.38 -55.60
CA GLU A 371 -17.01 -21.77 -56.88
C GLU A 371 -16.25 -22.39 -58.06
N SER A 372 -14.96 -22.72 -57.86
CA SER A 372 -14.18 -23.45 -58.87
C SER A 372 -14.80 -24.82 -59.14
N ARG A 373 -15.07 -25.60 -58.08
CA ARG A 373 -15.67 -26.94 -58.19
C ARG A 373 -17.07 -26.89 -58.79
N PHE A 374 -17.89 -25.90 -58.41
CA PHE A 374 -19.22 -25.69 -58.96
C PHE A 374 -19.16 -25.36 -60.45
N LYS A 375 -18.22 -24.52 -60.87
CA LYS A 375 -18.03 -24.17 -62.28
C LYS A 375 -17.60 -25.38 -63.11
N GLU A 376 -16.68 -26.18 -62.59
CA GLU A 376 -16.24 -27.44 -63.20
C GLU A 376 -17.41 -28.40 -63.36
N LEU A 377 -18.13 -28.72 -62.27
CA LEU A 377 -19.26 -29.65 -62.29
C LEU A 377 -20.45 -29.13 -63.08
N SER A 378 -20.73 -27.83 -63.07
CA SER A 378 -21.78 -27.23 -63.91
C SER A 378 -21.44 -27.31 -65.39
N THR A 379 -20.15 -27.23 -65.73
CA THR A 379 -19.69 -27.47 -67.10
C THR A 379 -19.94 -28.93 -67.44
N VAL A 380 -19.46 -29.88 -66.63
CA VAL A 380 -19.71 -31.33 -66.81
C VAL A 380 -21.20 -31.63 -66.92
N ALA A 381 -22.06 -31.06 -66.08
CA ALA A 381 -23.51 -31.27 -66.12
C ALA A 381 -24.15 -30.83 -67.45
N LYS A 382 -23.64 -29.74 -68.06
CA LYS A 382 -24.04 -29.34 -69.41
C LYS A 382 -23.56 -30.34 -70.46
N LEU A 383 -22.36 -30.91 -70.28
CA LEU A 383 -21.77 -31.93 -71.15
C LEU A 383 -22.52 -33.29 -71.07
N VAL A 384 -23.21 -33.59 -69.97
CA VAL A 384 -23.99 -34.83 -69.80
C VAL A 384 -25.50 -34.60 -70.08
N SER A 385 -25.86 -33.51 -70.76
CA SER A 385 -27.25 -33.18 -71.11
C SER A 385 -27.86 -34.19 -72.11
N PRO A 386 -29.15 -34.56 -71.98
CA PRO A 386 -29.83 -35.56 -72.82
C PRO A 386 -29.99 -35.17 -74.30
N LYS A 387 -29.49 -34.00 -74.74
CA LYS A 387 -29.74 -33.46 -76.09
C LYS A 387 -28.52 -32.96 -76.87
N GLY A 388 -27.28 -33.39 -76.58
CA GLY A 388 -26.26 -33.25 -77.64
C GLY A 388 -24.80 -33.01 -77.29
N LEU A 389 -24.36 -33.19 -76.05
CA LEU A 389 -22.94 -33.11 -75.76
C LEU A 389 -22.11 -34.40 -75.87
N PRO A 390 -22.70 -35.62 -75.90
CA PRO A 390 -21.99 -36.78 -76.43
C PRO A 390 -21.45 -36.48 -77.84
N HIS A 391 -22.22 -35.79 -78.69
CA HIS A 391 -21.84 -35.48 -80.07
C HIS A 391 -20.69 -34.47 -80.21
N ILE A 392 -20.56 -33.47 -79.34
CA ILE A 392 -19.50 -32.44 -79.45
C ILE A 392 -18.16 -33.01 -79.00
N LEU A 393 -18.11 -33.71 -77.85
CA LEU A 393 -16.91 -34.40 -77.38
C LEU A 393 -16.53 -35.53 -78.33
N LEU A 394 -17.52 -36.26 -78.86
CA LEU A 394 -17.26 -37.27 -79.88
C LEU A 394 -16.71 -36.62 -81.16
N ASN A 395 -17.15 -35.43 -81.55
CA ASN A 395 -16.60 -34.72 -82.73
C ASN A 395 -15.13 -34.32 -82.52
N GLU A 396 -14.76 -33.81 -81.35
CA GLU A 396 -13.35 -33.51 -81.04
C GLU A 396 -12.48 -34.77 -80.99
N VAL A 397 -12.99 -35.84 -80.37
CA VAL A 397 -12.32 -37.16 -80.35
C VAL A 397 -12.19 -37.73 -81.77
N LEU A 398 -13.22 -37.63 -82.61
CA LEU A 398 -13.21 -38.06 -84.01
C LEU A 398 -12.22 -37.26 -84.86
N LEU A 399 -12.15 -35.93 -84.69
CA LEU A 399 -11.19 -35.06 -85.38
C LEU A 399 -9.74 -35.36 -84.97
N LEU A 400 -9.51 -35.65 -83.69
CA LEU A 400 -8.22 -36.12 -83.21
C LEU A 400 -7.91 -37.49 -83.83
N LEU A 401 -8.81 -38.47 -83.74
CA LEU A 401 -8.63 -39.80 -84.30
C LEU A 401 -8.32 -39.75 -85.82
N GLU A 402 -9.00 -38.87 -86.57
CA GLU A 402 -8.74 -38.60 -88.00
C GLU A 402 -7.31 -38.10 -88.23
N SER A 403 -6.89 -37.05 -87.50
CA SER A 403 -5.55 -36.47 -87.60
C SER A 403 -4.46 -37.51 -87.31
N TYR A 404 -4.65 -38.33 -86.27
CA TYR A 404 -3.71 -39.38 -85.90
C TYR A 404 -3.65 -40.51 -86.91
N THR A 405 -4.80 -40.96 -87.39
CA THR A 405 -4.87 -42.04 -88.37
C THR A 405 -4.22 -41.61 -89.69
N ASN A 406 -4.47 -40.38 -90.16
CA ASN A 406 -3.81 -39.83 -91.35
C ASN A 406 -2.30 -39.69 -91.20
N ARG A 407 -1.83 -39.22 -90.04
CA ARG A 407 -0.39 -39.16 -89.75
C ARG A 407 0.24 -40.55 -89.75
N TYR A 408 -0.41 -41.53 -89.14
CA TYR A 408 0.05 -42.91 -89.13
C TYR A 408 0.08 -43.50 -90.54
N LEU A 409 -1.00 -43.41 -91.31
CA LEU A 409 -1.09 -43.91 -92.68
C LEU A 409 -0.02 -43.30 -93.61
N SER A 410 0.21 -41.99 -93.47
CA SER A 410 1.30 -41.30 -94.18
C SER A 410 2.68 -41.83 -93.76
N PHE A 411 2.90 -42.07 -92.47
CA PHE A 411 4.16 -42.60 -91.94
C PHE A 411 4.45 -44.03 -92.46
N VAL A 412 3.44 -44.89 -92.58
CA VAL A 412 3.60 -46.25 -93.15
C VAL A 412 3.59 -46.26 -94.69
N GLY A 413 3.61 -45.10 -95.35
CA GLY A 413 3.73 -44.97 -96.80
C GLY A 413 2.47 -45.31 -97.58
N MET A 414 1.30 -45.37 -96.92
CA MET A 414 0.03 -45.58 -97.59
C MET A 414 -0.52 -44.25 -98.09
N SER A 415 -0.77 -44.13 -99.41
CA SER A 415 -1.27 -42.93 -100.08
C SER A 415 -2.79 -42.73 -99.93
N VAL A 416 -3.35 -43.16 -98.80
CA VAL A 416 -4.76 -43.00 -98.46
C VAL A 416 -4.88 -41.87 -97.46
N VAL A 417 -5.59 -40.80 -97.83
CA VAL A 417 -5.99 -39.73 -96.91
C VAL A 417 -7.44 -39.98 -96.53
N ILE A 418 -7.68 -40.20 -95.24
CA ILE A 418 -9.03 -40.18 -94.69
C ILE A 418 -9.40 -38.70 -94.56
N SER A 419 -10.14 -38.16 -95.52
CA SER A 419 -10.78 -36.85 -95.35
C SER A 419 -12.25 -37.08 -95.04
N GLY A 420 -12.74 -36.64 -93.88
CA GLY A 420 -14.19 -36.69 -93.69
C GLY A 420 -14.79 -36.41 -92.33
N TYR A 421 -14.15 -35.69 -91.41
CA TYR A 421 -14.92 -35.11 -90.29
C TYR A 421 -15.06 -33.58 -90.37
N SER A 422 -14.25 -32.90 -91.17
CA SER A 422 -14.32 -31.44 -91.39
C SER A 422 -15.48 -30.95 -92.28
N GLU A 423 -16.18 -31.86 -92.97
CA GLU A 423 -17.29 -31.52 -93.89
C GLU A 423 -18.66 -31.39 -93.19
N LEU A 424 -18.78 -31.80 -91.92
CA LEU A 424 -20.02 -31.70 -91.14
C LEU A 424 -20.00 -30.43 -90.29
N LYS A 425 -20.39 -29.30 -90.90
CA LYS A 425 -20.17 -27.96 -90.33
C LYS A 425 -21.32 -27.41 -89.49
N SER A 426 -22.47 -28.07 -89.42
CA SER A 426 -23.60 -27.55 -88.64
C SER A 426 -24.31 -28.60 -87.79
N LEU A 427 -24.77 -28.19 -86.61
CA LEU A 427 -25.57 -28.98 -85.66
C LEU A 427 -26.81 -29.61 -86.31
N GLU A 428 -27.34 -29.02 -87.37
CA GLU A 428 -28.51 -29.49 -88.11
C GLU A 428 -28.21 -30.71 -88.99
N GLU A 429 -26.97 -30.87 -89.48
CA GLU A 429 -26.52 -32.11 -90.15
C GLU A 429 -26.28 -33.27 -89.16
N PHE A 430 -26.21 -32.98 -87.86
CA PHE A 430 -26.08 -33.99 -86.81
C PHE A 430 -27.45 -34.50 -86.29
N CYS A 431 -28.54 -33.76 -86.54
CA CYS A 431 -29.86 -34.03 -85.96
C CYS A 431 -30.90 -34.60 -86.96
N HIS A 432 -30.49 -35.03 -88.15
CA HIS A 432 -31.37 -35.73 -89.09
C HIS A 432 -31.07 -37.23 -89.14
N ASN A 433 -31.72 -37.95 -88.23
CA ASN A 433 -32.81 -38.87 -88.56
C ASN A 433 -33.97 -38.64 -87.58
#